data_AF-A0A6L6WGY7-F1
#
_entry.id   AF-A0A6L6WGY7-F1
#
_cell.length_a   1.000
_cell.length_b   1.000
_cell.length_c   1.000
_cell.angle_alpha   90.00
_cell.angle_beta   90.00
_cell.angle_gamma   90.00
#
_symmetry.space_group_name_H-M   'P 1'
#
loop_
_entity.id
_entity.type
_entity.pdbx_description
1 polymer ?
#
loop_
_entity_poly.entity_id
_entity_poly.type
_entity_poly.pdbx_seq_one_letter_code
_entity_poly.pdbx_strand_id
1 'polypeptide(L)'
;MARRCCVTIGVRPTSFQNLPSLQRLGCKAPQQQHEFSLGIRRCSKTKKLGETNMNYFAYGTLLAEDVMRKVAAGARNVGYMRLDNYALGFGECSQPGVAGCTLIPQEGAVTYGIQYELSDESMAVLDKAAHVDEEQWVHFPVTLTDENGQKVQSSTYIIPGEHKNWAPTDKYVEPILLGLTHCAFPEEYKHGLRSMIAHAQT
;
A
#
# COMPACT_ATOMS: atom_id res chain seq x y z
N MET A 1 44.30 -6.69 30.08
CA MET A 1 43.84 -5.29 29.89
C MET A 1 42.30 -5.34 29.81
N ALA A 2 41.56 -5.32 30.93
CA ALA A 2 41.00 -4.13 31.61
C ALA A 2 40.40 -3.12 30.60
N ARG A 3 39.10 -2.80 30.56
CA ARG A 3 38.15 -2.35 31.61
C ARG A 3 36.71 -2.62 31.12
N ARG A 4 35.83 -3.38 31.79
CA ARG A 4 34.86 -2.99 32.85
C ARG A 4 34.41 -1.52 32.82
N CYS A 5 33.14 -1.28 32.52
CA CYS A 5 32.37 -0.24 33.20
C CYS A 5 30.93 -0.74 33.45
N CYS A 6 30.62 -0.80 34.73
CA CYS A 6 29.38 -1.24 35.36
C CYS A 6 28.52 0.02 35.59
N VAL A 7 27.22 -0.04 35.31
CA VAL A 7 26.26 0.90 35.91
C VAL A 7 25.18 0.07 36.57
N THR A 8 25.24 0.01 37.88
CA THR A 8 24.23 -0.55 38.78
C THR A 8 23.64 0.64 39.53
N ILE A 9 22.33 0.85 39.44
CA ILE A 9 21.58 1.59 40.46
C ILE A 9 20.40 0.71 40.81
N GLY A 10 20.54 0.00 41.94
CA GLY A 10 19.45 -0.65 42.62
C GLY A 10 18.79 0.33 43.59
N VAL A 11 17.47 0.28 43.66
CA VAL A 11 16.73 0.74 44.84
C VAL A 11 15.72 -0.35 45.17
N ARG A 12 15.89 -0.96 46.35
CA ARG A 12 15.04 -1.99 46.95
C ARG A 12 14.05 -1.34 47.94
N PRO A 13 13.02 -2.08 48.38
CA PRO A 13 11.69 -1.56 48.66
C PRO A 13 11.47 -1.18 50.13
N THR A 14 10.52 -0.28 50.37
CA THR A 14 9.92 -0.08 51.69
C THR A 14 8.56 -0.77 51.75
N SER A 15 8.51 -1.82 52.56
CA SER A 15 7.29 -2.43 53.08
C SER A 15 6.63 -1.50 54.07
N PHE A 16 5.32 -1.27 53.98
CA PHE A 16 4.53 -0.80 55.12
C PHE A 16 3.15 -1.46 55.11
N GLN A 17 2.75 -1.84 56.32
CA GLN A 17 1.73 -2.82 56.66
C GLN A 17 0.33 -2.20 56.80
N ASN A 18 -0.65 -3.10 56.78
CA ASN A 18 -1.91 -3.10 57.54
C ASN A 18 -3.11 -2.24 57.10
N LEU A 19 -4.15 -2.98 56.67
CA LEU A 19 -5.58 -2.70 56.88
C LEU A 19 -5.91 -2.54 58.39
N PRO A 20 -6.98 -1.81 58.73
CA PRO A 20 -8.27 -2.50 58.93
C PRO A 20 -9.49 -1.78 58.33
N SER A 21 -10.49 -2.63 58.07
CA SER A 21 -11.89 -2.36 57.77
C SER A 21 -12.59 -1.45 58.79
N LEU A 22 -13.46 -0.55 58.32
CA LEU A 22 -14.62 -0.09 59.07
C LEU A 22 -15.80 0.25 58.15
N GLN A 23 -16.98 -0.02 58.68
CA GLN A 23 -18.27 -0.16 58.02
C GLN A 23 -19.02 1.17 57.86
N ARG A 24 -19.87 1.19 56.83
CA ARG A 24 -21.24 1.75 56.72
C ARG A 24 -21.59 3.09 57.42
N LEU A 25 -22.08 4.04 56.62
CA LEU A 25 -23.43 4.67 56.64
C LEU A 25 -23.35 6.12 56.16
N GLY A 26 -24.35 6.55 55.39
CA GLY A 26 -24.75 7.97 55.39
C GLY A 26 -24.91 8.61 54.02
N CYS A 27 -26.13 8.51 53.49
CA CYS A 27 -26.65 9.34 52.40
C CYS A 27 -26.47 10.85 52.68
N LYS A 28 -26.08 11.61 51.66
CA LYS A 28 -26.77 12.83 51.18
C LYS A 28 -25.99 13.50 50.04
N ALA A 29 -26.65 13.61 48.89
CA ALA A 29 -26.28 14.54 47.82
C ALA A 29 -26.45 16.00 48.30
N PRO A 30 -25.75 16.95 47.65
CA PRO A 30 -26.52 17.89 46.87
C PRO A 30 -25.94 18.18 45.49
N GLN A 31 -26.84 18.72 44.67
CA GLN A 31 -26.76 19.02 43.26
C GLN A 31 -25.64 20.03 42.93
N GLN A 32 -24.88 19.74 41.88
CA GLN A 32 -24.29 20.78 41.04
C GLN A 32 -24.37 20.33 39.59
N GLN A 33 -25.26 20.99 38.86
CA GLN A 33 -25.40 20.88 37.41
C GLN A 33 -24.22 21.63 36.78
N HIS A 34 -23.27 20.87 36.24
CA HIS A 34 -22.37 21.37 35.22
C HIS A 34 -22.68 20.61 33.93
N GLU A 35 -23.39 21.31 33.05
CA GLU A 35 -23.70 20.90 31.69
C GLU A 35 -22.39 20.90 30.88
N PHE A 36 -21.62 19.81 30.99
CA PHE A 36 -20.53 19.54 30.06
C PHE A 36 -21.15 18.89 28.82
N SER A 37 -21.22 19.69 27.75
CA SER A 37 -21.53 19.24 26.40
C SER A 37 -20.52 18.17 25.97
N LEU A 38 -20.87 16.90 26.22
CA LEU A 38 -20.26 15.74 25.59
C LEU A 38 -20.70 15.76 24.13
N GLY A 39 -19.94 16.48 23.31
CA GLY A 39 -19.95 16.30 21.88
C GLY A 39 -19.68 14.83 21.58
N ILE A 40 -20.74 14.11 21.23
CA ILE A 40 -20.67 12.75 20.72
C ILE A 40 -19.88 12.84 19.41
N ARG A 41 -18.56 12.67 19.51
CA ARG A 41 -17.73 12.37 18.36
C ARG A 41 -18.22 11.03 17.83
N ARG A 42 -19.00 11.12 16.76
CA ARG A 42 -19.46 10.00 15.95
C ARG A 42 -18.22 9.29 15.41
N CYS A 43 -17.70 8.33 16.18
CA CYS A 43 -16.64 7.43 15.72
C CYS A 43 -17.29 6.38 14.82
N SER A 44 -17.62 6.79 13.59
CA SER A 44 -18.09 5.88 12.56
C SER A 44 -16.90 5.21 11.88
N LYS A 45 -16.36 4.16 12.50
CA LYS A 45 -15.68 3.10 11.77
C LYS A 45 -16.30 1.77 12.17
N THR A 46 -17.52 1.55 11.71
CA THR A 46 -18.03 0.19 11.53
C THR A 46 -17.22 -0.43 10.40
N LYS A 47 -16.11 -1.11 10.73
CA LYS A 47 -15.56 -2.12 9.83
C LYS A 47 -16.67 -3.14 9.60
N LYS A 48 -17.12 -3.26 8.36
CA LYS A 48 -18.09 -4.28 7.95
C LYS A 48 -17.41 -5.63 8.20
N LEU A 49 -17.90 -6.38 9.19
CA LEU A 49 -17.34 -7.67 9.58
C LEU A 49 -17.67 -8.67 8.46
N GLY A 50 -16.69 -8.93 7.58
CA GLY A 50 -16.82 -9.90 6.49
C GLY A 50 -16.27 -9.45 5.13
N GLU A 51 -15.75 -8.23 5.00
CA GLU A 51 -15.11 -7.79 3.74
C GLU A 51 -13.64 -8.26 3.72
N THR A 52 -13.35 -9.20 2.82
CA THR A 52 -11.98 -9.59 2.47
C THR A 52 -11.38 -8.48 1.62
N ASN A 53 -10.40 -7.77 2.18
CA ASN A 53 -9.62 -6.80 1.42
C ASN A 53 -8.43 -7.51 0.79
N MET A 54 -8.25 -7.32 -0.51
CA MET A 54 -7.13 -7.82 -1.27
C MET A 54 -6.07 -6.72 -1.44
N ASN A 55 -4.81 -7.14 -1.38
CA ASN A 55 -3.66 -6.29 -1.61
C ASN A 55 -3.24 -6.34 -3.08
N TYR A 56 -3.26 -5.19 -3.74
CA TYR A 56 -2.88 -5.03 -5.13
C TYR A 56 -1.75 -4.01 -5.28
N PHE A 57 -0.70 -4.37 -6.01
CA PHE A 57 0.42 -3.49 -6.31
C PHE A 57 0.29 -2.91 -7.72
N ALA A 58 0.10 -1.60 -7.80
CA ALA A 58 0.06 -0.84 -9.04
C ALA A 58 1.45 -0.27 -9.36
N TYR A 59 1.97 -0.58 -10.55
CA TYR A 59 3.25 -0.05 -11.05
C TYR A 59 3.15 0.70 -12.39
N GLY A 60 1.99 0.65 -13.07
CA GLY A 60 1.76 1.25 -14.39
C GLY A 60 0.75 2.41 -14.37
N THR A 61 -0.32 2.29 -15.14
CA THR A 61 -1.32 3.38 -15.34
C THR A 61 -2.15 3.70 -14.08
N LEU A 62 -2.07 2.90 -13.03
CA LEU A 62 -2.79 3.10 -11.75
C LEU A 62 -1.91 3.78 -10.67
N LEU A 63 -0.82 4.44 -11.06
CA LEU A 63 0.07 5.22 -10.18
C LEU A 63 -0.52 6.58 -9.75
N ALA A 64 -1.68 6.97 -10.25
CA ALA A 64 -2.41 8.14 -9.78
C ALA A 64 -3.69 7.69 -9.07
N GLU A 65 -3.86 8.07 -7.80
CA GLU A 65 -5.00 7.60 -7.00
C GLU A 65 -6.36 8.02 -7.58
N ASP A 66 -6.44 9.19 -8.22
CA ASP A 66 -7.66 9.63 -8.90
C ASP A 66 -7.99 8.77 -10.12
N VAL A 67 -6.97 8.21 -10.79
CA VAL A 67 -7.16 7.25 -11.87
C VAL A 67 -7.62 5.92 -11.29
N MET A 68 -6.98 5.46 -10.21
CA MET A 68 -7.38 4.24 -9.50
C MET A 68 -8.84 4.33 -9.02
N ARG A 69 -9.24 5.43 -8.38
CA ARG A 69 -10.61 5.62 -7.86
C ARG A 69 -11.68 5.71 -8.94
N LYS A 70 -11.33 6.08 -10.18
CA LYS A 70 -12.27 6.01 -11.32
C LYS A 70 -12.61 4.57 -11.71
N VAL A 71 -11.67 3.64 -11.51
CA VAL A 71 -11.85 2.22 -11.79
C VAL A 71 -12.43 1.49 -10.57
N ALA A 72 -11.85 1.76 -9.39
CA ALA A 72 -12.21 1.15 -8.12
C ALA A 72 -12.43 2.24 -7.05
N ALA A 73 -13.67 2.73 -6.91
CA ALA A 73 -13.99 3.85 -6.04
C ALA A 73 -13.63 3.63 -4.56
N GLY A 74 -13.64 2.37 -4.09
CA GLY A 74 -13.26 2.00 -2.73
C GLY A 74 -11.76 1.83 -2.49
N ALA A 75 -10.92 2.03 -3.52
CA ALA A 75 -9.49 1.78 -3.42
C ALA A 75 -8.81 2.66 -2.37
N ARG A 76 -8.08 2.01 -1.46
CA ARG A 76 -7.35 2.68 -0.40
C ARG A 76 -5.85 2.55 -0.62
N ASN A 77 -5.16 3.68 -0.79
CA ASN A 77 -3.69 3.69 -0.79
C ASN A 77 -3.17 3.23 0.59
N VAL A 78 -2.36 2.18 0.60
CA VAL A 78 -1.70 1.60 1.79
C VAL A 78 -0.31 2.20 1.96
N GLY A 79 0.39 2.47 0.87
CA GLY A 79 1.72 3.06 0.88
C GLY A 79 2.45 2.91 -0.45
N TYR A 80 3.58 3.59 -0.56
CA TYR A 80 4.51 3.47 -1.68
C TYR A 80 5.47 2.31 -1.41
N MET A 81 5.54 1.38 -2.36
CA MET A 81 6.25 0.12 -2.21
C MET A 81 7.34 -0.03 -3.26
N ARG A 82 8.38 -0.78 -2.89
CA ARG A 82 9.50 -1.16 -3.74
C ARG A 82 9.45 -2.64 -4.07
N LEU A 83 9.52 -2.98 -5.36
CA LEU A 83 9.67 -4.34 -5.87
C LEU A 83 11.09 -4.54 -6.39
N ASP A 84 11.80 -5.52 -5.86
CA ASP A 84 13.17 -5.88 -6.23
C ASP A 84 13.20 -6.91 -7.36
N ASN A 85 14.24 -6.85 -8.20
CA ASN A 85 14.53 -7.78 -9.29
C ASN A 85 13.52 -7.78 -10.46
N TYR A 86 12.78 -6.68 -10.60
CA TYR A 86 11.88 -6.46 -11.73
C TYR A 86 12.03 -5.04 -12.26
N ALA A 87 12.13 -4.91 -13.58
CA ALA A 87 12.00 -3.65 -14.29
C ALA A 87 10.59 -3.52 -14.87
N LEU A 88 10.05 -2.30 -14.90
CA LEU A 88 8.85 -2.01 -15.68
C LEU A 88 9.19 -2.12 -17.17
N GLY A 89 8.31 -2.78 -17.94
CA GLY A 89 8.40 -2.85 -19.40
C GLY A 89 7.05 -2.55 -20.06
N PHE A 90 7.08 -2.33 -21.37
CA PHE A 90 5.89 -2.15 -22.21
C PHE A 90 5.83 -3.28 -23.22
N GLY A 91 4.75 -4.06 -23.22
CA GLY A 91 4.65 -5.21 -24.10
C GLY A 91 3.28 -5.47 -24.68
N GLU A 92 3.27 -6.22 -25.78
CA GLU A 92 2.08 -6.75 -26.42
C GLU A 92 1.57 -7.97 -25.64
N CYS A 93 0.26 -8.07 -25.51
CA CYS A 93 -0.40 -9.26 -25.00
C CYS A 93 -0.58 -10.30 -26.13
N SER A 94 -1.17 -11.44 -25.80
CA SER A 94 -1.39 -12.50 -26.77
C SER A 94 -2.42 -12.12 -27.85
N GLN A 95 -3.40 -11.27 -27.51
CA GLN A 95 -4.35 -10.75 -28.48
C GLN A 95 -3.78 -9.57 -29.28
N PRO A 96 -3.92 -9.58 -30.63
CA PRO A 96 -3.49 -8.48 -31.47
C PRO A 96 -4.15 -7.15 -31.06
N GLY A 97 -3.33 -6.11 -30.87
CA GLY A 97 -3.80 -4.77 -30.52
C GLY A 97 -4.02 -4.53 -29.02
N VAL A 98 -3.83 -5.55 -28.18
CA VAL A 98 -3.82 -5.41 -26.72
C VAL A 98 -2.37 -5.31 -26.26
N ALA A 99 -2.05 -4.27 -25.49
CA ALA A 99 -0.69 -4.02 -24.99
C ALA A 99 -0.71 -3.13 -23.75
N GLY A 100 0.38 -3.16 -22.98
CA GLY A 100 0.53 -2.27 -21.84
C GLY A 100 1.76 -2.57 -20.98
N CYS A 101 1.71 -2.13 -19.72
CA CYS A 101 2.78 -2.34 -18.76
C CYS A 101 2.86 -3.81 -18.35
N THR A 102 4.07 -4.30 -18.17
CA THR A 102 4.39 -5.59 -17.56
C THR A 102 5.64 -5.46 -16.68
N LEU A 103 5.96 -6.50 -15.93
CA LEU A 103 7.20 -6.61 -15.16
C LEU A 103 8.15 -7.58 -15.86
N ILE A 104 9.37 -7.11 -16.12
CA ILE A 104 10.44 -7.90 -16.72
C ILE A 104 11.39 -8.34 -15.61
N PRO A 105 11.59 -9.65 -15.39
CA PRO A 105 12.59 -10.15 -14.45
C PRO A 105 13.98 -9.63 -14.83
N GLN A 106 14.61 -8.89 -13.93
CA GLN A 106 15.94 -8.31 -14.14
C GLN A 106 16.63 -8.16 -12.80
N GLU A 107 17.67 -8.95 -12.56
CA GLU A 107 18.42 -8.91 -11.30
C GLU A 107 18.99 -7.51 -11.04
N GLY A 108 18.82 -7.02 -9.80
CA GLY A 108 19.24 -5.69 -9.39
C GLY A 108 18.35 -4.54 -9.89
N ALA A 109 17.37 -4.80 -10.77
CA ALA A 109 16.37 -3.80 -11.13
C ALA A 109 15.41 -3.54 -9.97
N VAL A 110 14.82 -2.34 -9.97
CA VAL A 110 13.85 -1.93 -8.97
C VAL A 110 12.67 -1.26 -9.66
N THR A 111 11.46 -1.65 -9.26
CA THR A 111 10.21 -1.00 -9.67
C THR A 111 9.50 -0.46 -8.44
N TYR A 112 9.17 0.83 -8.45
CA TYR A 112 8.34 1.45 -7.43
C TYR A 112 6.88 1.53 -7.88
N GLY A 113 5.98 1.42 -6.91
CA GLY A 113 4.55 1.50 -7.15
C GLY A 113 3.75 1.81 -5.90
N ILE A 114 2.43 1.74 -6.01
CA ILE A 114 1.50 1.95 -4.91
C ILE A 114 0.86 0.62 -4.54
N GLN A 115 0.85 0.29 -3.25
CA GLN A 115 0.00 -0.78 -2.75
C GLN A 115 -1.38 -0.23 -2.40
N TYR A 116 -2.41 -0.83 -2.99
CA TYR A 116 -3.80 -0.56 -2.69
C TYR A 116 -4.43 -1.72 -1.95
N GLU A 117 -5.32 -1.40 -1.01
CA GLU A 117 -6.34 -2.32 -0.52
C GLU A 117 -7.61 -2.14 -1.34
N LEU A 118 -8.14 -3.25 -1.82
CA LEU A 118 -9.32 -3.32 -2.67
C LEU A 118 -10.32 -4.33 -2.10
N SER A 119 -11.61 -4.05 -2.25
CA SER A 119 -12.65 -5.06 -2.03
C SER A 119 -12.62 -6.10 -3.16
N ASP A 120 -13.17 -7.28 -2.93
CA ASP A 120 -13.30 -8.32 -3.97
C ASP A 120 -14.06 -7.81 -5.20
N GLU A 121 -15.09 -6.97 -5.00
CA GLU A 121 -15.84 -6.33 -6.10
C GLU A 121 -14.95 -5.40 -6.93
N SER A 122 -14.07 -4.64 -6.26
CA SER A 122 -13.13 -3.75 -6.95
C SER A 122 -12.06 -4.54 -7.71
N MET A 123 -11.55 -5.63 -7.12
CA MET A 123 -10.63 -6.54 -7.79
C MET A 123 -11.26 -7.15 -9.05
N ALA A 124 -12.51 -7.60 -8.98
CA ALA A 124 -13.20 -8.15 -10.16
C ALA A 124 -13.36 -7.13 -11.30
N VAL A 125 -13.52 -5.84 -10.98
CA VAL A 125 -13.53 -4.77 -12.00
C VAL A 125 -12.16 -4.63 -12.66
N LEU A 126 -11.08 -4.70 -11.86
CA LEU A 126 -9.71 -4.66 -12.38
C LEU A 126 -9.41 -5.91 -13.24
N ASP A 127 -9.81 -7.09 -12.81
CA ASP A 127 -9.61 -8.35 -13.55
C ASP A 127 -10.26 -8.29 -14.92
N LYS A 128 -11.49 -7.77 -14.98
CA LYS A 128 -12.20 -7.55 -16.24
C LYS A 128 -11.50 -6.53 -17.13
N ALA A 129 -11.01 -5.42 -16.56
CA ALA A 129 -10.27 -4.41 -17.32
C ALA A 129 -8.91 -4.91 -17.82
N ALA A 130 -8.31 -5.84 -17.10
CA ALA A 130 -7.04 -6.49 -17.43
C ALA A 130 -7.23 -7.75 -18.28
N HIS A 131 -8.46 -8.09 -18.70
CA HIS A 131 -8.76 -9.26 -19.53
C HIS A 131 -8.13 -10.55 -18.96
N VAL A 132 -8.27 -10.75 -17.64
CA VAL A 132 -7.67 -11.89 -16.92
C VAL A 132 -8.28 -13.22 -17.35
N ASP A 133 -9.58 -13.24 -17.67
CA ASP A 133 -10.29 -14.38 -18.23
C ASP A 133 -9.78 -14.81 -19.61
N GLU A 134 -9.15 -13.89 -20.33
CA GLU A 134 -8.53 -14.11 -21.63
C GLU A 134 -6.99 -14.19 -21.55
N GLU A 135 -6.44 -14.26 -20.33
CA GLU A 135 -4.99 -14.34 -20.05
C GLU A 135 -4.15 -13.24 -20.71
N GLN A 136 -4.71 -12.04 -20.96
CA GLN A 136 -3.92 -10.91 -21.46
C GLN A 136 -2.98 -10.36 -20.40
N TRP A 137 -3.49 -10.31 -19.17
CA TRP A 137 -2.71 -10.22 -17.95
C TRP A 137 -3.11 -11.34 -17.01
N VAL A 138 -2.18 -11.76 -16.16
CA VAL A 138 -2.41 -12.76 -15.11
C VAL A 138 -1.98 -12.22 -13.76
N HIS A 139 -2.63 -12.69 -12.70
CA HIS A 139 -2.19 -12.40 -11.35
C HIS A 139 -0.79 -12.94 -11.10
N PHE A 140 0.03 -12.11 -10.49
CA PHE A 140 1.40 -12.43 -10.15
C PHE A 140 1.66 -12.10 -8.67
N PRO A 141 1.96 -13.10 -7.83
CA PRO A 141 2.30 -12.87 -6.44
C PRO A 141 3.66 -12.18 -6.34
N VAL A 142 3.74 -11.13 -5.53
CA VAL A 142 4.97 -10.36 -5.32
C VAL A 142 5.23 -10.13 -3.84
N THR A 143 6.51 -10.09 -3.48
CA THR A 143 6.97 -9.64 -2.16
C THR A 143 7.57 -8.25 -2.31
N LEU A 144 6.89 -7.27 -1.72
CA LEU A 144 7.26 -5.87 -1.74
C LEU A 144 8.10 -5.50 -0.52
N THR A 145 8.76 -4.35 -0.59
CA THR A 145 9.42 -3.69 0.54
C THR A 145 8.74 -2.35 0.82
N ASP A 146 8.29 -2.13 2.04
CA ASP A 146 7.70 -0.86 2.48
C ASP A 146 8.77 0.19 2.82
N GLU A 147 8.33 1.39 3.20
CA GLU A 147 9.19 2.51 3.62
C GLU A 147 10.08 2.19 4.84
N ASN A 148 9.66 1.23 5.67
CA ASN A 148 10.38 0.78 6.87
C ASN A 148 11.31 -0.41 6.59
N GLY A 149 11.41 -0.86 5.33
CA GLY A 149 12.20 -2.02 4.94
C GLY A 149 11.53 -3.38 5.22
N GLN A 150 10.26 -3.40 5.60
CA GLN A 150 9.52 -4.62 5.88
C GLN A 150 9.02 -5.28 4.59
N LYS A 151 9.03 -6.61 4.58
CA LYS A 151 8.54 -7.40 3.44
C LYS A 151 7.03 -7.62 3.56
N VAL A 152 6.29 -7.27 2.50
CA VAL A 152 4.82 -7.34 2.45
C VAL A 152 4.38 -8.18 1.25
N GLN A 153 3.44 -9.10 1.46
CA GLN A 153 2.85 -9.90 0.37
C GLN A 153 1.76 -9.11 -0.36
N SER A 154 1.77 -9.18 -1.69
CA SER A 154 0.77 -8.55 -2.56
C SER A 154 0.55 -9.38 -3.81
N SER A 155 -0.53 -9.09 -4.54
CA SER A 155 -0.70 -9.51 -5.93
C SER A 155 -0.49 -8.32 -6.87
N THR A 156 -0.09 -8.58 -8.09
CA THR A 156 -0.07 -7.62 -9.21
C THR A 156 -0.47 -8.30 -10.51
N TYR A 157 -0.37 -7.62 -11.64
CA TYR A 157 -0.60 -8.20 -12.96
C TYR A 157 0.68 -8.23 -13.77
N ILE A 158 0.89 -9.27 -14.57
CA ILE A 158 1.93 -9.33 -15.61
C ILE A 158 1.32 -9.84 -16.91
N ILE A 159 1.92 -9.47 -18.05
CA ILE A 159 1.63 -10.11 -19.33
C ILE A 159 2.32 -11.47 -19.35
N PRO A 160 1.59 -12.59 -19.51
CA PRO A 160 2.19 -13.92 -19.53
C PRO A 160 2.90 -14.21 -20.86
N GLY A 161 3.80 -15.19 -20.85
CA GLY A 161 4.49 -15.66 -22.06
C GLY A 161 5.75 -14.87 -22.40
N GLU A 162 6.16 -14.95 -23.66
CA GLU A 162 7.35 -14.25 -24.16
C GLU A 162 7.10 -12.75 -24.28
N HIS A 163 8.01 -11.94 -23.75
CA HIS A 163 7.90 -10.50 -23.83
C HIS A 163 8.11 -10.01 -25.27
N LYS A 164 7.11 -9.31 -25.80
CA LYS A 164 7.18 -8.60 -27.08
C LYS A 164 7.10 -7.11 -26.81
N ASN A 165 8.12 -6.36 -27.20
CA ASN A 165 8.17 -4.92 -26.99
C ASN A 165 6.98 -4.22 -27.67
N TRP A 166 6.39 -3.27 -26.97
CA TRP A 166 5.37 -2.38 -27.50
C TRP A 166 5.74 -0.93 -27.24
N ALA A 167 5.60 -0.08 -28.26
CA ALA A 167 5.82 1.36 -28.13
C ALA A 167 4.56 2.04 -27.57
N PRO A 168 4.59 2.58 -26.34
CA PRO A 168 3.40 3.09 -25.70
C PRO A 168 2.98 4.45 -26.28
N THR A 169 1.67 4.69 -26.41
CA THR A 169 1.18 6.01 -26.87
C THR A 169 1.29 7.07 -25.77
N ASP A 170 1.31 8.35 -26.13
CA ASP A 170 1.30 9.46 -25.16
C ASP A 170 0.12 9.37 -24.19
N LYS A 171 -1.07 9.03 -24.71
CA LYS A 171 -2.28 8.84 -23.89
C LYS A 171 -2.14 7.69 -22.91
N TYR A 172 -1.39 6.65 -23.27
CA TYR A 172 -1.18 5.50 -22.39
C TYR A 172 -0.27 5.86 -21.21
N VAL A 173 0.80 6.63 -21.47
CA VAL A 173 1.80 6.95 -20.44
C VAL A 173 1.42 8.17 -19.60
N GLU A 174 0.47 9.00 -20.04
CA GLU A 174 -0.05 10.17 -19.30
C GLU A 174 -0.33 9.88 -17.81
N PRO A 175 -1.12 8.86 -17.42
CA PRO A 175 -1.37 8.57 -16.01
C PRO A 175 -0.13 8.09 -15.24
N ILE A 176 0.83 7.45 -15.92
CA ILE A 176 2.12 7.04 -15.34
C ILE A 176 2.92 8.31 -15.00
N LEU A 177 3.06 9.22 -15.97
CA LEU A 177 3.78 10.48 -15.82
C LEU A 177 3.15 11.40 -14.76
N LEU A 178 1.82 11.39 -14.66
CA LEU A 178 1.08 12.06 -13.60
C LEU A 178 1.43 11.45 -12.23
N GLY A 179 1.39 10.11 -12.12
CA GLY A 179 1.80 9.39 -10.92
C GLY A 179 3.22 9.75 -10.47
N LEU A 180 4.19 9.80 -11.39
CA LEU A 180 5.57 10.20 -11.07
C LEU A 180 5.71 11.63 -10.54
N THR A 181 4.73 12.50 -10.80
CA THR A 181 4.73 13.87 -10.28
C THR A 181 4.26 13.94 -8.83
N HIS A 182 3.36 13.03 -8.41
CA HIS A 182 2.73 13.07 -7.10
C HIS A 182 3.26 12.02 -6.12
N CYS A 183 3.75 10.88 -6.61
CA CYS A 183 4.22 9.78 -5.77
C CYS A 183 5.54 10.14 -5.08
N ALA A 184 5.71 9.66 -3.84
CA ALA A 184 6.93 9.83 -3.06
C ALA A 184 8.02 8.80 -3.45
N PHE A 185 8.21 8.56 -4.74
CA PHE A 185 9.29 7.70 -5.25
C PHE A 185 10.62 8.46 -5.27
N PRO A 186 11.78 7.75 -5.21
CA PRO A 186 13.07 8.39 -5.39
C PRO A 186 13.18 9.14 -6.72
N GLU A 187 13.77 10.33 -6.71
CA GLU A 187 13.90 11.16 -7.92
C GLU A 187 14.72 10.49 -9.01
N GLU A 188 15.74 9.70 -8.65
CA GLU A 188 16.50 8.89 -9.59
C GLU A 188 15.62 7.88 -10.34
N TYR A 189 14.71 7.20 -9.63
CA TYR A 189 13.76 6.28 -10.24
C TYR A 189 12.79 7.01 -11.18
N LYS A 190 12.24 8.15 -10.73
CA LYS A 190 11.34 8.97 -11.56
C LYS A 190 12.03 9.43 -12.85
N HIS A 191 13.28 9.87 -12.76
CA HIS A 191 14.06 10.28 -13.93
C HIS A 191 14.31 9.10 -14.87
N GLY A 192 14.79 7.96 -14.34
CA GLY A 192 15.02 6.75 -15.11
C GLY A 192 13.78 6.25 -15.83
N LEU A 193 12.62 6.24 -15.16
CA LEU A 193 11.36 5.82 -15.76
C LEU A 193 10.86 6.79 -16.84
N ARG A 194 11.01 8.11 -16.67
CA ARG A 194 10.71 9.09 -17.73
C ARG A 194 11.61 8.87 -18.96
N SER A 195 12.90 8.64 -18.75
CA SER A 195 13.84 8.35 -19.85
C SER A 195 13.51 7.03 -20.55
N MET A 196 13.14 5.99 -19.81
CA MET A 196 12.73 4.70 -20.38
C MET A 196 11.44 4.82 -21.19
N ILE A 197 10.45 5.57 -20.70
CA ILE A 197 9.23 5.90 -21.46
C ILE A 197 9.60 6.58 -22.77
N ALA A 198 10.40 7.65 -22.73
CA ALA A 198 10.80 8.38 -23.94
C ALA A 198 11.50 7.47 -24.96
N HIS A 199 12.38 6.57 -24.52
CA HIS A 199 13.04 5.60 -25.41
C HIS A 199 12.06 4.57 -25.99
N ALA A 200 11.10 4.10 -25.20
CA ALA A 200 10.11 3.12 -25.67
C ALA A 200 9.16 3.69 -26.74
N GLN A 201 8.97 5.01 -26.77
CA GLN A 201 8.12 5.70 -27.76
C GLN A 201 8.82 6.00 -29.09
N THR A 202 10.14 5.76 -29.18
CA THR A 202 10.97 6.07 -30.35
C THR A 202 11.10 4.86 -31.26
#